data_AF-A0A7I7PH78-F1
#
_entry.id   AF-A0A7I7PH78-F1
#
_cell.length_a   1.000
_cell.length_b   1.000
_cell.length_c   1.000
_cell.angle_alpha   90.00
_cell.angle_beta   90.00
_cell.angle_gamma   90.00
#
_symmetry.space_group_name_H-M   'P 1'
#
loop_
_entity.id
_entity.type
_entity.pdbx_description
1 polymer ?
#
loop_
_entity_poly.entity_id
_entity_poly.type
_entity_poly.pdbx_seq_one_letter_code
_entity_poly.pdbx_strand_id
1 'polypeptide(L)'
;MKPSIRLLKVLTAATWKGKWDPATRPSADNPHAETVTRWRVMPGDLDLFGHMNNSRYLMLMDFARLDYLARMGLMNAALRRRWVVPVATAQVDFHRPLKPFQKFEIGTQVLSWNHRWFYMRQTFRTRQSPNRIAATAYVKTIFCSRSGQVAPAEVVRMALGHDFEAPAMPDDLRVKFGLVAPAVAVSAPVLEPHRPAVTEITRELGHRTPERLFEELAENLPV
;
A
#
# COMPACT_ATOMS: atom_id res chain seq x y z
N MET A 1 -11.70 9.72 -13.19
CA MET A 1 -12.94 9.66 -12.39
C MET A 1 -12.66 10.37 -11.08
N LYS A 2 -13.51 11.31 -10.67
CA LYS A 2 -13.29 12.04 -9.41
C LYS A 2 -13.30 11.06 -8.22
N PRO A 3 -12.50 11.30 -7.16
CA PRO A 3 -12.48 10.45 -5.97
C PRO A 3 -13.87 10.21 -5.37
N SER A 4 -14.76 11.21 -5.40
CA SER A 4 -16.15 11.09 -4.94
C SER A 4 -16.98 10.03 -5.68
N ILE A 5 -16.81 9.90 -7.00
CA ILE A 5 -17.51 8.89 -7.80
C ILE A 5 -16.97 7.48 -7.48
N ARG A 6 -15.67 7.36 -7.20
CA ARG A 6 -15.07 6.10 -6.75
C ARG A 6 -15.61 5.66 -5.39
N LEU A 7 -15.72 6.60 -4.46
CA LEU A 7 -16.30 6.35 -3.14
C LEU A 7 -17.76 5.91 -3.28
N LEU A 8 -18.58 6.63 -4.06
CA LEU A 8 -19.97 6.25 -4.31
C LEU A 8 -20.06 4.84 -4.90
N LYS A 9 -19.20 4.49 -5.87
CA LYS A 9 -19.15 3.14 -6.45
C LYS A 9 -18.86 2.06 -5.41
N VAL A 10 -17.97 2.31 -4.45
CA VAL A 10 -17.67 1.34 -3.37
C VAL A 10 -18.89 1.15 -2.47
N LEU A 11 -19.53 2.25 -2.06
CA LEU A 11 -20.70 2.19 -1.19
C LEU A 11 -21.90 1.50 -1.85
N THR A 12 -22.06 1.61 -3.17
CA THR A 12 -23.15 0.95 -3.90
C THR A 12 -22.83 -0.47 -4.36
N ALA A 13 -21.57 -0.77 -4.67
CA ALA A 13 -21.17 -2.13 -5.08
C ALA A 13 -21.26 -3.13 -3.93
N ALA A 14 -20.87 -2.73 -2.73
CA ALA A 14 -20.89 -3.62 -1.57
C ALA A 14 -22.30 -3.94 -1.05
N THR A 15 -23.30 -3.11 -1.35
CA THR A 15 -24.71 -3.37 -1.02
C THR A 15 -25.42 -4.23 -2.06
N TRP A 16 -24.82 -4.43 -3.24
CA TRP A 16 -25.41 -5.20 -4.33
C TRP A 16 -25.13 -6.71 -4.20
N LYS A 17 -26.11 -7.46 -3.70
CA LYS A 17 -26.11 -8.95 -3.61
C LYS A 17 -26.32 -9.66 -4.97
N GLY A 18 -25.71 -9.16 -6.04
CA GLY A 18 -25.94 -9.65 -7.41
C GLY A 18 -25.10 -10.89 -7.72
N LYS A 19 -25.68 -11.85 -8.47
CA LYS A 19 -25.06 -13.10 -8.98
C LYS A 19 -23.78 -12.93 -9.84
N TRP A 20 -23.21 -11.72 -9.94
CA TRP A 20 -22.13 -11.36 -10.88
C TRP A 20 -20.94 -10.65 -10.23
N ASP A 21 -20.71 -10.83 -8.92
CA ASP A 21 -19.43 -10.46 -8.33
C ASP A 21 -18.57 -11.69 -7.98
N PRO A 22 -17.68 -12.14 -8.87
CA PRO A 22 -16.74 -13.22 -8.59
C PRO A 22 -15.56 -12.77 -7.70
N ALA A 23 -15.58 -11.56 -7.12
CA ALA A 23 -14.69 -11.24 -6.03
C ALA A 23 -15.03 -12.17 -4.86
N THR A 24 -14.14 -13.13 -4.58
CA THR A 24 -14.14 -13.96 -3.38
C THR A 24 -14.56 -13.10 -2.21
N ARG A 25 -15.78 -13.31 -1.72
CA ARG A 25 -16.16 -12.77 -0.43
C ARG A 25 -15.17 -13.39 0.57
N PRO A 26 -14.67 -12.63 1.56
CA PRO A 26 -14.33 -13.30 2.81
C PRO A 26 -15.62 -14.01 3.19
N SER A 27 -15.64 -15.34 3.03
CA SER A 27 -16.69 -16.09 3.68
C SER A 27 -16.54 -15.76 5.16
N ALA A 28 -17.64 -15.65 5.89
CA ALA A 28 -17.57 -15.65 7.35
C ALA A 28 -16.71 -16.84 7.87
N ASP A 29 -16.58 -17.88 7.04
CA ASP A 29 -15.81 -19.09 7.27
C ASP A 29 -14.29 -18.96 7.05
N ASN A 30 -13.79 -17.90 6.38
CA ASN A 30 -12.35 -17.69 6.18
C ASN A 30 -11.97 -16.19 6.24
N PRO A 31 -11.55 -15.66 7.40
CA PRO A 31 -11.13 -14.27 7.57
C PRO A 31 -9.84 -13.92 6.81
N HIS A 32 -9.13 -14.92 6.26
CA HIS A 32 -7.99 -14.73 5.37
C HIS A 32 -8.36 -14.65 3.90
N ALA A 33 -9.62 -14.86 3.51
CA ALA A 33 -9.96 -14.76 2.10
C ALA A 33 -9.74 -13.31 1.62
N GLU A 34 -9.09 -13.21 0.46
CA GLU A 34 -8.78 -11.91 -0.13
C GLU A 34 -10.05 -11.30 -0.73
N THR A 35 -10.39 -10.08 -0.30
CA THR A 35 -11.42 -9.26 -0.96
C THR A 35 -10.82 -8.52 -2.13
N VAL A 36 -11.34 -8.73 -3.34
CA VAL A 36 -10.83 -8.10 -4.55
C VAL A 36 -11.70 -6.94 -5.01
N THR A 37 -11.11 -5.75 -5.16
CA THR A 37 -11.77 -4.60 -5.81
C THR A 37 -11.14 -4.31 -7.17
N ARG A 38 -11.97 -3.92 -8.14
CA ARG A 38 -11.55 -3.73 -9.54
C ARG A 38 -11.61 -2.27 -9.97
N TRP A 39 -10.50 -1.81 -10.54
CA TRP A 39 -10.27 -0.42 -10.89
C TRP A 39 -9.63 -0.26 -12.28
N ARG A 40 -9.59 0.99 -12.72
CA ARG A 40 -8.88 1.42 -13.93
C ARG A 40 -8.13 2.71 -13.62
N VAL A 41 -6.90 2.81 -14.10
CA VAL A 41 -6.11 4.05 -14.05
C VAL A 41 -6.81 5.09 -14.91
N MET A 42 -7.12 6.25 -14.34
CA MET A 42 -7.76 7.36 -15.02
C MET A 42 -6.76 8.51 -15.18
N PRO A 43 -6.97 9.45 -16.12
CA PRO A 43 -6.05 10.57 -16.33
C PRO A 43 -5.71 11.35 -15.06
N GLY A 44 -6.70 11.60 -14.18
CA GLY A 44 -6.48 12.29 -12.89
C GLY A 44 -5.73 11.48 -11.82
N ASP A 45 -5.36 10.23 -12.10
CA ASP A 45 -4.51 9.43 -11.23
C ASP A 45 -3.02 9.52 -11.61
N LEU A 46 -2.72 10.09 -12.78
CA LEU A 46 -1.37 10.16 -13.30
C LEU A 46 -0.58 11.30 -12.67
N ASP A 47 0.73 11.12 -12.56
CA ASP A 47 1.69 12.20 -12.33
C ASP A 47 2.17 12.81 -13.66
N LEU A 48 3.09 13.78 -13.56
CA LEU A 48 3.71 14.43 -14.71
C LEU A 48 4.52 13.47 -15.60
N PHE A 49 4.94 12.32 -15.07
CA PHE A 49 5.70 11.30 -15.79
C PHE A 49 4.80 10.24 -16.45
N GLY A 50 3.47 10.44 -16.43
CA GLY A 50 2.52 9.58 -17.11
C GLY A 50 2.29 8.23 -16.43
N HIS A 51 2.71 8.07 -15.17
CA HIS A 51 2.48 6.87 -14.37
C HIS A 51 1.49 7.13 -13.25
N MET A 52 0.88 6.08 -12.71
CA MET A 52 0.04 6.19 -11.52
C MET A 52 0.83 6.87 -10.39
N ASN A 53 0.34 8.02 -9.93
CA ASN A 53 0.95 8.76 -8.84
C ASN A 53 0.95 7.90 -7.56
N ASN A 54 2.09 7.83 -6.87
CA ASN A 54 2.27 7.01 -5.67
C ASN A 54 1.20 7.28 -4.59
N SER A 55 0.78 8.53 -4.39
CA SER A 55 -0.27 8.89 -3.42
C SER A 55 -1.64 8.28 -3.75
N ARG A 56 -1.91 8.00 -5.04
CA ARG A 56 -3.17 7.39 -5.48
C ARG A 56 -3.29 5.94 -5.03
N TYR A 57 -2.18 5.23 -4.85
CA TYR A 57 -2.20 3.89 -4.29
C TYR A 57 -2.79 3.89 -2.87
N LEU A 58 -2.35 4.81 -2.00
CA LEU A 58 -2.86 4.92 -0.64
C LEU A 58 -4.35 5.26 -0.60
N MET A 59 -4.80 6.22 -1.41
CA MET A 59 -6.23 6.54 -1.55
C MET A 59 -7.05 5.33 -2.01
N LEU A 60 -6.57 4.61 -3.01
CA LEU A 60 -7.27 3.44 -3.54
C LEU A 60 -7.28 2.28 -2.54
N MET A 61 -6.24 2.15 -1.73
CA MET A 61 -6.17 1.23 -0.60
C MET A 61 -7.25 1.52 0.45
N ASP A 62 -7.48 2.80 0.79
CA ASP A 62 -8.60 3.20 1.67
C ASP A 62 -9.95 2.75 1.11
N PHE A 63 -10.20 3.00 -0.17
CA PHE A 63 -11.44 2.58 -0.83
C PHE A 63 -11.61 1.07 -0.84
N ALA A 64 -10.54 0.31 -1.06
CA ALA A 64 -10.58 -1.15 -0.99
C ALA A 64 -10.83 -1.66 0.45
N ARG A 65 -10.35 -0.96 1.49
CA ARG A 65 -10.68 -1.27 2.89
C ARG A 65 -12.14 -0.94 3.25
N LEU A 66 -12.70 0.14 2.70
CA LEU A 66 -14.12 0.45 2.88
C LEU A 66 -15.01 -0.63 2.23
N ASP A 67 -14.64 -1.10 1.03
CA ASP A 67 -15.33 -2.21 0.36
C ASP A 67 -15.25 -3.50 1.19
N TYR A 68 -14.06 -3.81 1.72
CA TYR A 68 -13.85 -4.93 2.66
C TYR A 68 -14.81 -4.85 3.86
N LEU A 69 -14.90 -3.69 4.52
CA LEU A 69 -15.79 -3.51 5.68
C LEU A 69 -17.26 -3.64 5.34
N ALA A 70 -17.66 -3.18 4.16
CA ALA A 70 -19.02 -3.31 3.71
C ALA A 70 -19.39 -4.77 3.39
N ARG A 71 -18.47 -5.54 2.80
CA ARG A 71 -18.65 -6.99 2.56
C ARG A 71 -18.69 -7.81 3.83
N MET A 72 -17.97 -7.40 4.88
CA MET A 72 -18.06 -8.01 6.22
C MET A 72 -19.35 -7.62 6.98
N GLY A 73 -20.26 -6.85 6.38
CA GLY A 73 -21.48 -6.37 7.05
C GLY A 73 -21.24 -5.32 8.14
N LEU A 74 -19.99 -4.87 8.31
CA LEU A 74 -19.59 -3.95 9.38
C LEU A 74 -19.87 -2.48 9.03
N MET A 75 -20.06 -2.13 7.76
CA MET A 75 -20.21 -0.73 7.34
C MET A 75 -21.36 0.00 8.06
N ASN A 76 -22.56 -0.62 8.12
CA ASN A 76 -23.70 -0.01 8.79
C ASN A 76 -23.49 0.12 10.31
N ALA A 77 -22.80 -0.84 10.93
CA ALA A 77 -22.45 -0.76 12.34
C ALA A 77 -21.43 0.35 12.59
N ALA A 78 -20.40 0.43 11.76
CA ALA A 78 -19.38 1.48 11.81
C ALA A 78 -19.99 2.88 11.66
N LEU A 79 -20.88 3.09 10.68
CA LEU A 79 -21.54 4.38 10.49
C LEU A 79 -22.43 4.77 11.67
N ARG A 80 -23.29 3.86 12.15
CA ARG A 80 -24.20 4.13 13.30
C ARG A 80 -23.43 4.43 14.58
N ARG A 81 -22.33 3.70 14.80
CA ARG A 81 -21.47 3.86 15.98
C ARG A 81 -20.39 4.93 15.79
N ARG A 82 -20.39 5.62 14.64
CA ARG A 82 -19.42 6.67 14.24
C ARG A 82 -17.98 6.19 14.42
N TRP A 83 -17.73 4.96 13.99
CA TRP A 83 -16.41 4.40 13.98
C TRP A 83 -15.55 5.06 12.91
N VAL A 84 -14.29 5.26 13.24
CA VAL A 84 -13.23 5.65 12.33
C VAL A 84 -12.15 4.56 12.35
N VAL A 85 -11.39 4.46 11.26
CA VAL A 85 -10.37 3.42 11.09
C VAL A 85 -9.01 4.06 10.82
N PRO A 86 -8.34 4.65 11.84
CA PRO A 86 -7.04 5.28 11.65
C PRO A 86 -5.99 4.27 11.19
N VAL A 87 -5.14 4.69 10.26
CA VAL A 87 -3.95 3.93 9.83
C VAL A 87 -2.76 4.46 10.61
N ALA A 88 -2.10 3.58 11.37
CA ALA A 88 -0.88 3.92 12.10
C ALA A 88 0.37 3.74 11.24
N THR A 89 0.35 2.78 10.33
CA THR A 89 1.49 2.50 9.45
C THR A 89 0.98 1.98 8.12
N ALA A 90 1.53 2.50 7.02
CA ALA A 90 1.38 1.95 5.69
C ALA A 90 2.76 1.89 5.04
N GLN A 91 3.25 0.68 4.78
CA GLN A 91 4.46 0.44 4.00
C GLN A 91 4.02 -0.03 2.61
N VAL A 92 4.59 0.56 1.56
CA VAL A 92 4.24 0.21 0.19
C VAL A 92 5.51 -0.11 -0.59
N ASP A 93 5.61 -1.34 -1.05
CA ASP A 93 6.65 -1.83 -1.94
C ASP A 93 6.13 -1.67 -3.39
N PHE A 94 6.73 -0.76 -4.15
CA PHE A 94 6.40 -0.56 -5.58
C PHE A 94 7.29 -1.42 -6.45
N HIS A 95 6.69 -2.35 -7.19
CA HIS A 95 7.42 -3.29 -8.04
C HIS A 95 7.38 -2.89 -9.50
N ARG A 96 6.23 -2.40 -9.98
CA ARG A 96 6.00 -2.02 -11.39
C ARG A 96 5.00 -0.88 -11.49
N PRO A 97 5.19 0.08 -12.41
CA PRO A 97 4.24 1.16 -12.60
C PRO A 97 2.95 0.67 -13.29
N LEU A 98 1.83 1.24 -12.88
CA LEU A 98 0.56 1.11 -13.60
C LEU A 98 0.44 2.20 -14.66
N LYS A 99 0.18 1.79 -15.90
CA LYS A 99 0.09 2.66 -17.08
C LYS A 99 -1.30 3.31 -17.23
N PRO A 100 -1.43 4.41 -18.00
CA PRO A 100 -2.71 5.03 -18.29
C PRO A 100 -3.75 4.03 -18.81
N PHE A 101 -4.99 4.15 -18.32
CA PHE A 101 -6.13 3.28 -18.67
C PHE A 101 -5.98 1.79 -18.36
N GLN A 102 -4.89 1.38 -17.72
CA GLN A 102 -4.68 -0.01 -17.34
C GLN A 102 -5.73 -0.44 -16.32
N LYS A 103 -6.29 -1.63 -16.52
CA LYS A 103 -7.22 -2.26 -15.57
C LYS A 103 -6.39 -3.01 -14.52
N PHE A 104 -6.71 -2.82 -13.26
CA PHE A 104 -6.02 -3.46 -12.15
C PHE A 104 -7.00 -3.85 -11.05
N GLU A 105 -6.53 -4.69 -10.14
CA GLU A 105 -7.26 -5.17 -8.99
C GLU A 105 -6.46 -4.92 -7.72
N ILE A 106 -7.16 -4.68 -6.62
CA ILE A 106 -6.59 -4.56 -5.28
C ILE A 106 -7.19 -5.68 -4.45
N GLY A 107 -6.35 -6.65 -4.11
CA GLY A 107 -6.69 -7.68 -3.13
C GLY A 107 -6.42 -7.17 -1.72
N THR A 108 -7.41 -7.22 -0.84
CA THR A 108 -7.32 -6.79 0.57
C THR A 108 -7.51 -8.01 1.47
N GLN A 109 -6.55 -8.24 2.36
CA GLN A 109 -6.53 -9.40 3.25
C GLN A 109 -6.15 -8.98 4.67
N VAL A 110 -6.90 -9.44 5.67
CA VAL A 110 -6.46 -9.39 7.07
C VAL A 110 -5.50 -10.56 7.31
N LEU A 111 -4.28 -10.24 7.74
CA LEU A 111 -3.25 -11.24 8.03
C LEU A 111 -3.39 -11.77 9.45
N SER A 112 -3.58 -10.87 10.41
CA SER A 112 -3.75 -11.19 11.84
C SER A 112 -4.21 -9.93 12.59
N TRP A 113 -4.42 -10.05 13.90
CA TRP A 113 -4.68 -8.95 14.82
C TRP A 113 -4.15 -9.27 16.22
N ASN A 114 -4.00 -8.25 17.05
CA ASN A 114 -3.75 -8.42 18.48
C ASN A 114 -4.83 -7.70 19.31
N HIS A 115 -4.55 -7.39 20.57
CA HIS A 115 -5.49 -6.68 21.45
C HIS A 115 -5.84 -5.25 20.96
N ARG A 116 -5.04 -4.66 20.06
CA ARG A 116 -5.16 -3.26 19.65
C ARG A 116 -5.20 -3.03 18.14
N TRP A 117 -4.47 -3.81 17.35
CA TRP A 117 -4.21 -3.53 15.94
C TRP A 117 -4.66 -4.67 15.04
N PHE A 118 -5.21 -4.29 13.89
CA PHE A 118 -5.31 -5.16 12.71
C PHE A 118 -4.08 -4.98 11.82
N TYR A 119 -3.64 -6.09 11.25
CA TYR A 119 -2.54 -6.16 10.30
C TYR A 119 -3.08 -6.67 8.97
N MET A 120 -2.93 -5.86 7.92
CA MET A 120 -3.52 -6.12 6.61
C MET A 120 -2.45 -6.13 5.52
N ARG A 121 -2.69 -6.91 4.48
CA ARG A 121 -1.96 -6.87 3.22
C ARG A 121 -2.89 -6.38 2.12
N GLN A 122 -2.38 -5.50 1.27
CA GLN A 122 -3.05 -5.09 0.04
C GLN A 122 -2.14 -5.28 -1.16
N THR A 123 -2.61 -6.02 -2.16
CA THR A 123 -1.81 -6.36 -3.34
C THR A 123 -2.45 -5.83 -4.61
N PHE A 124 -1.70 -5.01 -5.35
CA PHE A 124 -2.11 -4.47 -6.64
C PHE A 124 -1.67 -5.43 -7.75
N ARG A 125 -2.62 -5.92 -8.54
CA ARG A 125 -2.36 -6.84 -9.66
C ARG A 125 -2.94 -6.27 -10.95
N THR A 126 -2.21 -6.40 -12.05
CA THR A 126 -2.75 -6.03 -13.35
C THR A 126 -3.76 -7.09 -13.80
N ARG A 127 -4.88 -6.69 -14.43
CA ARG A 127 -5.88 -7.67 -14.89
C ARG A 127 -5.40 -8.50 -16.08
N GLN A 128 -4.50 -7.95 -16.88
CA GLN A 128 -3.91 -8.65 -18.02
C GLN A 128 -2.83 -9.65 -17.60
N SER A 129 -2.26 -9.50 -16.39
CA SER A 129 -1.25 -10.41 -15.86
C SER A 129 -1.38 -10.46 -14.34
N PRO A 130 -2.34 -11.25 -13.80
CA PRO A 130 -2.59 -11.34 -12.36
C PRO A 130 -1.36 -11.79 -11.55
N ASN A 131 -0.52 -12.65 -12.14
CA ASN A 131 0.73 -13.11 -11.51
C ASN A 131 1.82 -12.01 -11.44
N ARG A 132 1.60 -10.86 -12.09
CA ARG A 132 2.51 -9.71 -12.03
C ARG A 132 1.97 -8.67 -11.05
N ILE A 133 2.51 -8.71 -9.85
CA ILE A 133 2.26 -7.72 -8.81
C ILE A 133 2.86 -6.37 -9.24
N ALA A 134 2.06 -5.30 -9.14
CA ALA A 134 2.46 -3.92 -9.38
C ALA A 134 2.95 -3.25 -8.09
N ALA A 135 2.23 -3.46 -6.99
CA ALA A 135 2.61 -2.99 -5.67
C ALA A 135 2.08 -3.92 -4.57
N THR A 136 2.80 -4.01 -3.46
CA THR A 136 2.35 -4.70 -2.24
C THR A 136 2.39 -3.71 -1.09
N ALA A 137 1.34 -3.68 -0.28
CA ALA A 137 1.28 -2.80 0.88
C ALA A 137 0.96 -3.59 2.17
N TYR A 138 1.60 -3.18 3.25
CA TYR A 138 1.39 -3.70 4.61
C TYR A 138 0.85 -2.57 5.48
N VAL A 139 -0.33 -2.78 6.05
CA VAL A 139 -1.10 -1.74 6.73
C VAL A 139 -1.40 -2.17 8.16
N LYS A 140 -1.08 -1.30 9.12
CA LYS A 140 -1.43 -1.43 10.53
C LYS A 140 -2.51 -0.42 10.87
N THR A 141 -3.66 -0.90 11.32
CA THR A 141 -4.85 -0.05 11.55
C THR A 141 -5.61 -0.44 12.81
N ILE A 142 -6.39 0.50 13.33
CA ILE A 142 -7.20 0.35 14.55
C ILE A 142 -8.61 0.85 14.30
N PHE A 143 -9.60 0.29 14.99
CA PHE A 143 -10.95 0.84 15.02
C PHE A 143 -11.10 1.72 16.25
N CYS A 144 -11.66 2.92 16.07
CA CYS A 144 -11.98 3.83 17.15
C CYS A 144 -13.44 4.22 17.07
N SER A 145 -14.13 4.20 18.20
CA SER A 145 -15.47 4.75 18.40
C SER A 145 -15.40 6.06 19.19
N ARG A 146 -16.56 6.66 19.47
CA ARG A 146 -16.64 7.83 20.36
C ARG A 146 -16.18 7.55 21.79
N SER A 147 -16.29 6.32 22.27
CA SER A 147 -15.85 5.94 23.63
C SER A 147 -14.39 5.49 23.69
N GLY A 148 -13.68 5.48 22.56
CA GLY A 148 -12.27 5.08 22.50
C GLY A 148 -12.01 3.94 21.51
N GLN A 149 -10.91 3.22 21.73
CA GLN A 149 -10.47 2.13 20.86
C GLN A 149 -11.44 0.95 20.94
N VAL A 150 -11.71 0.32 19.80
CA VAL A 150 -12.51 -0.91 19.70
C VAL A 150 -11.54 -2.06 19.46
N ALA A 151 -11.56 -3.05 20.35
CA ALA A 151 -10.64 -4.18 20.27
C ALA A 151 -10.89 -5.00 18.99
N PRO A 152 -9.85 -5.44 18.26
CA PRO A 152 -10.01 -6.26 17.07
C PRO A 152 -10.90 -7.50 17.26
N ALA A 153 -10.78 -8.18 18.40
CA ALA A 153 -11.63 -9.33 18.73
C ALA A 153 -13.13 -8.98 18.77
N GLU A 154 -13.50 -7.79 19.27
CA GLU A 154 -14.89 -7.33 19.28
C GLU A 154 -15.39 -7.08 17.85
N VAL A 155 -14.58 -6.43 17.02
CA VAL A 155 -14.91 -6.16 15.60
C VAL A 155 -15.13 -7.47 14.84
N VAL A 156 -14.26 -8.47 15.06
CA VAL A 156 -14.36 -9.79 14.44
C VAL A 156 -15.61 -10.53 14.93
N ARG A 157 -15.87 -10.55 16.25
CA ARG A 157 -17.09 -11.16 16.80
C ARG A 157 -18.35 -10.53 16.22
N MET A 158 -18.38 -9.21 16.04
CA MET A 158 -19.52 -8.54 15.42
C MET A 158 -19.70 -8.91 13.94
N ALA A 159 -18.62 -9.20 13.23
CA ALA A 159 -18.66 -9.55 11.82
C ALA A 159 -19.08 -11.01 11.60
N LEU A 160 -18.59 -11.92 12.45
CA LEU A 160 -18.77 -13.37 12.32
C LEU A 160 -19.93 -13.93 13.17
N GLY A 161 -20.34 -13.21 14.22
CA GLY A 161 -21.35 -13.67 15.17
C GLY A 161 -20.81 -14.54 16.31
N HIS A 162 -19.51 -14.86 16.32
CA HIS A 162 -18.84 -15.64 17.36
C HIS A 162 -17.39 -15.18 17.54
N ASP A 163 -16.75 -15.54 18.65
CA ASP A 163 -15.33 -15.26 18.86
C ASP A 163 -14.46 -16.07 17.87
N PHE A 164 -13.38 -15.47 17.38
CA PHE A 164 -12.44 -16.10 16.46
C PHE A 164 -11.01 -15.75 16.90
N GLU A 165 -10.16 -16.76 17.01
CA GLU A 165 -8.78 -16.57 17.45
C GLU A 165 -7.94 -15.86 16.39
N ALA A 166 -7.09 -14.94 16.84
CA ALA A 166 -6.17 -14.26 15.94
C ALA A 166 -5.25 -15.27 15.25
N PRO A 167 -5.20 -15.28 13.91
CA PRO A 167 -4.29 -16.16 13.18
C PRO A 167 -2.84 -15.87 13.55
N ALA A 168 -2.03 -16.92 13.64
CA ALA A 168 -0.59 -16.75 13.83
C ALA A 168 0.01 -15.98 12.66
N MET A 169 0.83 -14.97 12.95
CA MET A 169 1.52 -14.20 11.92
C MET A 169 2.92 -14.79 11.67
N PRO A 170 3.24 -15.19 10.42
CA PRO A 170 4.59 -15.57 10.01
C PRO A 170 5.66 -14.52 10.34
N ASP A 171 6.88 -14.95 10.67
CA ASP A 171 7.94 -14.06 11.15
C ASP A 171 8.37 -13.00 10.10
N ASP A 172 8.36 -13.36 8.81
CA ASP A 172 8.65 -12.42 7.72
C ASP A 172 7.66 -11.24 7.71
N LEU A 173 6.38 -11.51 8.00
CA LEU A 173 5.34 -10.49 8.11
C LEU A 173 5.48 -9.71 9.42
N ARG A 174 5.87 -10.37 10.51
CA ARG A 174 6.13 -9.69 11.80
C ARG A 174 7.25 -8.66 11.68
N VAL A 175 8.30 -8.95 10.91
CA VAL A 175 9.39 -8.00 10.63
C VAL A 175 8.87 -6.78 9.86
N LYS A 176 8.02 -6.96 8.83
CA LYS A 176 7.40 -5.83 8.10
C LYS A 176 6.66 -4.87 9.04
N PHE A 177 5.93 -5.41 10.01
CA PHE A 177 5.21 -4.60 11.00
C PHE A 177 6.05 -4.13 12.21
N GLY A 178 7.36 -4.41 12.23
CA GLY A 178 8.25 -4.06 13.35
C GLY A 178 7.90 -4.77 14.67
N LEU A 179 7.31 -5.96 14.59
CA LEU A 179 6.89 -6.77 15.75
C LEU A 179 7.97 -7.73 16.24
N VAL A 180 9.01 -7.93 15.43
CA VAL A 180 10.22 -8.70 15.77
C VAL A 180 11.39 -7.88 15.21
N ALA A 181 12.50 -7.83 15.95
CA ALA A 181 13.72 -7.24 15.42
C ALA A 181 14.14 -8.03 14.17
N PRO A 182 14.55 -7.38 13.07
CA PRO A 182 15.14 -8.12 11.96
C PRO A 182 16.30 -8.93 12.53
N ALA A 183 16.38 -10.22 12.17
CA ALA A 183 17.56 -11.02 12.49
C ALA A 183 18.77 -10.19 12.08
N VAL A 184 19.68 -9.94 13.03
CA VAL A 184 20.86 -9.10 12.80
C VAL A 184 21.49 -9.58 11.50
N ALA A 185 21.44 -8.73 10.46
CA ALA A 185 22.18 -9.01 9.25
C ALA A 185 23.62 -9.17 9.72
N VAL A 186 24.20 -10.37 9.55
CA VAL A 186 25.63 -10.58 9.72
C VAL A 186 26.28 -9.44 8.98
N SER A 187 26.97 -8.57 9.72
CA SER A 187 27.54 -7.34 9.18
C SER A 187 28.28 -7.71 7.91
N ALA A 188 27.88 -7.14 6.78
CA ALA A 188 28.70 -7.18 5.60
C ALA A 188 30.11 -6.74 6.04
N PRO A 189 31.18 -7.44 5.63
CA PRO A 189 32.53 -7.03 6.01
C PRO A 189 32.66 -5.54 5.70
N VAL A 190 33.12 -4.79 6.69
CA VAL A 190 33.45 -3.37 6.51
C VAL A 190 34.38 -3.34 5.30
N LEU A 191 33.86 -2.88 4.17
CA LEU A 191 34.71 -2.49 3.06
C LEU A 191 35.54 -1.35 3.63
N GLU A 192 36.81 -1.62 3.92
CA GLU A 192 37.76 -0.55 4.19
C GLU A 192 37.60 0.49 3.08
N PRO A 193 37.57 1.79 3.42
CA PRO A 193 37.40 2.82 2.41
C PRO A 193 38.58 2.72 1.45
N HIS A 194 38.33 2.14 0.27
CA HIS A 194 39.22 2.30 -0.86
C HIS A 194 39.26 3.79 -1.12
N ARG A 195 40.40 4.43 -0.83
CA ARG A 195 40.62 5.85 -1.12
C ARG A 195 40.13 6.12 -2.54
N PRO A 196 39.12 6.97 -2.76
CA PRO A 196 38.82 7.42 -4.10
C PRO A 196 40.01 8.30 -4.55
N ALA A 197 40.51 8.07 -5.75
CA ALA A 197 41.54 8.87 -6.42
C ALA A 197 41.03 10.27 -6.82
N VAL A 198 40.32 10.96 -5.92
CA VAL A 198 39.69 12.27 -6.15
C VAL A 198 40.56 13.40 -5.61
N THR A 199 41.64 13.09 -4.89
CA THR A 199 42.61 14.09 -4.41
C THR A 199 43.59 14.55 -5.50
N GLU A 200 43.71 13.84 -6.63
CA GLU A 200 44.58 14.28 -7.74
C GLU A 200 43.87 15.26 -8.68
N ILE A 201 42.56 15.16 -8.89
CA ILE A 201 41.84 16.04 -9.83
C ILE A 201 41.63 17.45 -9.25
N THR A 202 41.48 17.58 -7.93
CA THR A 202 41.29 18.88 -7.28
C THR A 202 42.58 19.72 -7.18
N ARG A 203 43.75 19.15 -7.50
CA ARG A 203 45.01 19.90 -7.56
C ARG A 203 45.27 20.53 -8.93
N GLU A 204 44.73 19.96 -10.01
CA GLU A 204 44.87 20.50 -11.38
C GLU A 204 43.84 21.58 -11.72
N LEU A 205 42.68 21.61 -11.07
CA LEU A 205 41.61 22.58 -11.39
C LEU A 205 41.67 23.89 -10.58
N GLY A 206 42.67 24.06 -9.71
CA GLY A 206 42.78 25.18 -8.76
C GLY A 206 43.07 26.57 -9.36
N HIS A 207 43.17 26.73 -10.68
CA HIS A 207 43.55 28.00 -11.31
C HIS A 207 42.66 28.45 -12.47
N ARG A 208 41.50 27.82 -12.72
CA ARG A 208 40.58 28.27 -13.77
C ARG A 208 39.32 28.87 -13.16
N THR A 209 39.10 30.17 -13.40
CA THR A 209 37.85 30.84 -13.05
C THR A 209 36.67 30.23 -13.81
N PRO A 210 35.46 30.17 -13.22
CA PRO A 210 34.29 29.52 -13.82
C PRO A 210 33.94 30.02 -15.22
N GLU A 211 34.26 31.27 -15.51
CA GLU A 211 33.98 31.96 -16.78
C GLU A 211 34.74 31.33 -17.97
N ARG A 212 35.99 30.88 -17.78
CA ARG A 212 36.79 30.24 -18.85
C ARG A 212 36.34 28.82 -19.18
N LEU A 213 35.73 28.13 -18.21
CA LEU A 213 35.23 26.76 -18.40
C LEU A 213 33.96 26.75 -19.27
N PHE A 214 33.17 27.82 -19.24
CA PHE A 214 31.98 27.95 -20.07
C PHE A 214 32.32 28.27 -21.54
N GLU A 215 33.38 29.02 -21.80
CA GLU A 215 33.85 29.32 -23.17
C GLU A 215 34.45 28.07 -23.86
N GLU A 216 35.30 27.30 -23.17
CA GLU A 216 35.90 26.06 -23.73
C GLU A 216 34.86 24.95 -24.01
N LEU A 217 33.76 24.91 -23.24
CA LEU A 217 32.65 23.97 -23.45
C LEU A 217 31.73 24.38 -24.63
N ALA A 218 31.68 25.67 -24.95
CA ALA A 218 30.91 26.17 -26.09
C ALA A 218 31.65 25.93 -27.42
N GLU A 219 32.98 25.92 -27.43
CA GLU A 219 33.80 25.70 -28.64
C GLU A 219 33.92 24.22 -29.06
N ASN A 220 33.64 23.27 -28.16
CA ASN A 220 33.82 21.83 -28.41
C ASN A 220 32.51 21.03 -28.58
N LEU A 221 31.38 21.71 -28.82
CA LEU A 221 30.15 21.02 -29.19
C LEU A 221 30.21 20.67 -30.69
N PRO A 222 30.13 19.38 -31.07
CA PRO A 222 30.05 19.01 -32.48
C PRO A 222 28.72 19.50 -33.07
N VAL A 223 28.79 20.15 -34.23
CA VAL A 223 27.64 20.57 -35.06
C VAL A 223 26.83 19.36 -35.52
#